data_AF-A0A7Y4TVF3-F1
#
_entry.id   AF-A0A7Y4TVF3-F1
#
_cell.length_a   1.000
_cell.length_b   1.000
_cell.length_c   1.000
_cell.angle_alpha   90.00
_cell.angle_beta   90.00
_cell.angle_gamma   90.00
#
_symmetry.space_group_name_H-M   'P 1'
#
loop_
_entity.id
_entity.type
_entity.pdbx_description
1 polymer ?
#
loop_
_entity_poly.entity_id
_entity_poly.type
_entity_poly.pdbx_seq_one_letter_code
_entity_poly.pdbx_strand_id
1 'polypeptide(L)' 'MGIWKQISEYLYLKKKDPNRPKDKWIGYMHWINRTSLLIFILCLIILAIKLLA' A
#
# COMPACT_ATOMS: atom_id res chain seq x y z
N MET A 1 2.45 16.01 9.74
CA MET A 1 2.39 14.74 9.00
C MET A 1 2.88 13.65 9.94
N GLY A 2 2.00 12.78 10.43
CA GLY A 2 2.39 11.67 11.32
C GLY A 2 2.42 10.36 10.56
N ILE A 3 3.44 9.53 10.79
CA ILE A 3 3.56 8.17 10.21
C ILE A 3 2.25 7.39 10.35
N TRP A 4 1.59 7.49 11.51
CA TRP A 4 0.32 6.84 11.80
C TRP A 4 -0.84 7.32 10.91
N LYS A 5 -0.90 8.62 10.58
CA LYS A 5 -1.91 9.17 9.65
C LYS A 5 -1.66 8.60 8.24
N GLN A 6 -0.40 8.55 7.82
CA GLN A 6 0.00 8.01 6.52
C GLN A 6 -0.36 6.52 6.40
N ILE A 7 -0.05 5.70 7.41
CA ILE A 7 -0.42 4.28 7.45
C ILE A 7 -1.96 4.11 7.41
N SER A 8 -2.72 4.91 8.16
CA SER A 8 -4.18 4.83 8.19
C SER A 8 -4.85 5.21 6.85
N GLU A 9 -4.29 6.20 6.14
CA GLU A 9 -4.72 6.58 4.79
C GLU A 9 -4.30 5.54 3.76
N TYR A 10 -3.17 4.86 4.03
CA TYR A 10 -2.66 3.80 3.18
C TYR A 10 -3.51 2.52 3.26
N LEU A 11 -3.99 2.17 4.44
CA LEU A 11 -4.83 0.98 4.66
C LEU A 11 -6.34 1.23 4.42
N TYR A 12 -6.74 2.39 3.89
CA TYR A 12 -8.16 2.83 3.77
C TYR A 12 -8.95 2.90 5.06
N LEU A 13 -8.30 2.76 6.22
CA LEU A 13 -8.94 2.78 7.52
C LEU A 13 -9.52 4.17 7.84
N LYS A 14 -9.06 5.21 7.15
CA LYS A 14 -9.54 6.57 7.31
C LYS A 14 -10.08 7.14 6.00
N LYS A 15 -11.25 7.79 6.09
CA LYS A 15 -11.86 8.51 4.96
C LYS A 15 -10.87 9.56 4.45
N LYS A 16 -10.65 9.56 3.13
CA LYS A 16 -9.74 10.49 2.44
C LYS A 16 -10.00 11.92 2.88
N ASP A 17 -8.94 12.61 3.30
CA ASP A 17 -9.00 14.01 3.77
C ASP A 17 -9.69 14.89 2.71
N PRO A 18 -10.79 15.60 3.03
CA PRO A 18 -11.54 16.39 2.06
C PRO A 18 -10.75 17.57 1.50
N ASN A 19 -9.71 18.03 2.21
CA ASN A 19 -8.84 19.13 1.79
C ASN A 19 -7.61 18.67 0.99
N ARG A 20 -7.49 17.37 0.70
CA ARG A 20 -6.36 16.86 -0.09
C ARG A 20 -6.44 17.37 -1.53
N PRO A 21 -5.29 17.71 -2.16
CA PRO A 21 -5.28 18.03 -3.57
C PRO A 21 -5.87 16.85 -4.35
N LYS A 22 -6.86 17.15 -5.21
CA LYS A 22 -7.54 16.16 -6.07
C LYS A 22 -6.66 15.79 -7.26
N ASP A 23 -5.44 15.38 -6.95
CA ASP A 23 -4.44 15.07 -7.94
C ASP A 23 -4.47 13.58 -8.29
N LYS A 24 -4.42 13.28 -9.59
CA LYS A 24 -4.38 11.90 -10.10
C LYS A 24 -3.10 11.19 -9.65
N TRP A 25 -2.00 11.92 -9.50
CA TRP A 25 -0.70 11.38 -9.06
C TRP A 25 -0.78 10.70 -7.69
N ILE A 26 -1.56 11.24 -6.75
CA ILE A 26 -1.77 10.64 -5.42
C ILE A 26 -2.52 9.30 -5.53
N GLY A 27 -3.45 9.19 -6.48
CA GLY A 27 -4.13 7.94 -6.80
C GLY A 27 -3.16 6.88 -7.33
N TYR A 28 -2.27 7.28 -8.24
CA TYR A 28 -1.23 6.40 -8.81
C TYR A 28 -0.22 5.95 -7.76
N MET A 29 0.28 6.85 -6.92
CA MET A 29 1.19 6.49 -5.81
C MET A 29 0.59 5.40 -4.92
N HIS A 30 -0.71 5.53 -4.64
CA HIS A 30 -1.41 4.58 -3.81
C HIS A 30 -1.65 3.24 -4.53
N TRP A 31 -1.92 3.28 -5.84
CA TRP A 31 -2.05 2.08 -6.66
C TRP A 31 -0.74 1.29 -6.71
N ILE A 32 0.37 1.97 -6.99
CA ILE A 32 1.72 1.40 -7.04
C ILE A 32 2.04 0.69 -5.73
N ASN A 33 1.81 1.34 -4.58
CA ASN A 33 2.20 0.75 -3.31
C ASN A 33 1.22 -0.38 -2.85
N ARG A 34 0.02 -0.50 -3.43
CA ARG A 34 -0.85 -1.68 -3.20
C ARG A 34 -0.35 -2.86 -4.03
N THR A 35 0.00 -2.61 -5.28
CA THR A 35 0.55 -3.64 -6.17
C THR A 35 1.91 -4.14 -5.68
N SER A 36 2.76 -3.25 -5.15
CA SER A 36 4.04 -3.65 -4.55
C SER A 36 3.85 -4.59 -3.37
N LEU A 37 2.87 -4.35 -2.49
CA LEU A 37 2.57 -5.20 -1.35
C LEU A 37 2.09 -6.60 -1.80
N LEU A 38 1.24 -6.67 -2.83
CA LEU A 38 0.76 -7.93 -3.39
C LEU A 38 1.90 -8.75 -4.00
N ILE A 39 2.77 -8.12 -4.79
CA ILE A 39 3.95 -8.77 -5.39
C ILE A 39 4.92 -9.21 -4.29
N PHE A 40 5.14 -8.40 -3.26
CA PHE A 40 6.00 -8.73 -2.14
C PHE A 40 5.51 -9.99 -1.39
N ILE A 41 4.21 -10.05 -1.06
CA ILE A 41 3.61 -11.23 -0.42
C ILE A 41 3.72 -12.46 -1.34
N LEU A 42 3.47 -12.31 -2.64
CA LEU A 42 3.64 -13.41 -3.60
C LEU A 42 5.07 -13.95 -3.61
N CYS A 43 6.07 -13.06 -3.63
CA CYS A 43 7.48 -13.45 -3.54
C CYS A 43 7.79 -14.16 -2.21
N LEU A 44 7.24 -13.71 -1.08
CA LEU A 44 7.41 -14.39 0.20
C LEU A 44 6.82 -15.81 0.19
N ILE A 45 5.65 -16.00 -0.43
CA ILE A 45 5.03 -17.33 -0.59
C ILE A 45 5.92 -18.23 -1.45
N ILE A 46 6.40 -17.73 -2.59
CA ILE A 46 7.30 -18.47 -3.48
C ILE A 46 8.59 -18.87 -2.74
N LEU A 47 9.16 -17.95 -1.98
CA LEU A 47 10.37 -18.18 -1.19
C LEU A 47 10.12 -19.23 -0.10
N ALA A 48 9.00 -19.13 0.63
CA ALA A 48 8.64 -20.09 1.67
C ALA A 48 8.44 -21.51 1.10
N ILE A 49 7.77 -21.64 -0.06
CA ILE A 49 7.63 -22.92 -0.76
C ILE A 49 9.01 -23.47 -1.13
N LYS A 50 9.89 -22.66 -1.73
CA LYS A 50 11.24 -23.09 -2.11
C LYS A 50 12.15 -23.49 -0.94
N LEU A 51 11.89 -22.99 0.26
CA LEU A 51 12.69 -23.29 1.45
C LEU A 51 12.16 -24.51 2.21
N LEU A 52 10.87 -24.82 2.10
CA LEU A 52 10.20 -25.88 2.87
C LEU A 52 9.86 -27.13 2.04
N ALA A 53 9.83 -27.03 0.71
CA ALA A 53 9.61 -28.12 -0.23
C ALA A 53 10.85 -28.35 -1.10
#